data_AF-A0A7G1I8F8-F1
#
_entry.id   AF-A0A7G1I8F8-F1
#
_cell.length_a   1.000
_cell.length_b   1.000
_cell.length_c   1.000
_cell.angle_alpha   90.00
_cell.angle_beta   90.00
_cell.angle_gamma   90.00
#
_symmetry.space_group_name_H-M   'P 1'
#
loop_
_entity.id
_entity.type
_entity.pdbx_description
1 polymer ?
#
loop_
_entity_poly.entity_id
_entity_poly.type
_entity_poly.pdbx_seq_one_letter_code
_entity_poly.pdbx_strand_id
1 'polypeptide(L)'
;MAEHQLINNLALAELEAAAGQGLTGGGTLLPMSDVIRLARHARHYLAVFDGGQALALYHSKRLAAPGQRIVLYGKERGCSAPGCDVKGYFCVVHHVIPYAQSPAPT
;
A
#
# COMPACT_ATOMS: atom_id res chain seq x y z
N MET A 1 -6.54 13.13 -9.18
CA MET A 1 -6.26 14.16 -8.15
C MET A 1 -4.88 13.88 -7.61
N ALA A 2 -4.00 14.88 -7.63
CA ALA A 2 -2.54 14.73 -7.52
C ALA A 2 -2.11 13.81 -6.36
N GLU A 3 -1.54 12.68 -6.75
CA GLU A 3 -0.95 11.67 -5.90
C GLU A 3 0.33 12.28 -5.32
N HIS A 4 0.25 12.85 -4.12
CA HIS A 4 1.45 13.32 -3.41
C HIS A 4 2.20 12.10 -2.89
N GLN A 5 2.97 11.49 -3.78
CA GLN A 5 3.88 10.39 -3.48
C GLN A 5 5.11 11.01 -2.77
N LEU A 6 5.15 10.90 -1.44
CA LEU A 6 6.37 11.18 -0.69
C LEU A 6 7.32 9.98 -0.89
N ILE A 7 8.47 10.22 -1.50
CA ILE A 7 9.53 9.22 -1.67
C ILE A 7 10.62 9.57 -0.67
N ASN A 8 10.56 8.94 0.50
CA ASN A 8 11.51 9.21 1.58
C ASN A 8 12.77 8.33 1.40
N ASN A 9 13.83 8.90 0.83
CA ASN A 9 15.19 8.40 0.97
C ASN A 9 15.79 8.96 2.27
N LEU A 10 15.32 8.49 3.43
CA LEU A 10 15.77 9.00 4.73
C LEU A 10 16.38 7.86 5.56
N ALA A 11 17.49 8.16 6.23
CA ALA A 11 18.06 7.24 7.20
C ALA A 11 17.15 7.17 8.44
N LEU A 12 16.94 5.96 8.99
CA LEU A 12 16.08 5.75 10.17
C LEU A 12 16.43 6.69 11.34
N ALA A 13 17.73 6.96 11.54
CA ALA A 13 18.23 7.86 12.58
C ALA A 13 17.70 9.30 12.45
N GLU A 14 17.51 9.81 11.23
CA GLU A 14 16.97 11.17 11.01
C GLU A 14 15.48 11.23 11.34
N LEU A 15 14.74 10.17 11.01
CA LEU A 15 13.33 10.06 11.36
C LEU A 15 13.12 9.96 12.88
N GLU A 16 13.93 9.15 13.57
CA GLU A 16 13.89 9.00 15.03
C GLU A 16 14.29 10.28 15.77
N ALA A 17 15.25 11.03 15.23
CA ALA A 17 15.64 12.33 15.76
C ALA A 17 14.68 13.47 15.36
N ALA A 18 13.66 13.19 14.53
CA ALA A 18 12.80 14.19 13.89
C ALA A 18 13.61 15.31 13.20
N ALA A 19 14.76 14.97 12.63
CA ALA A 19 15.72 15.87 11.99
C ALA A 19 15.81 15.60 10.48
N GLY A 20 16.44 16.49 9.72
CA GLY A 20 16.61 16.32 8.27
C GLY A 20 15.44 16.83 7.41
N GLN A 21 15.47 16.49 6.11
CA GLN A 21 14.51 16.96 5.11
C GLN A 21 14.03 15.81 4.21
N GLY A 22 12.74 15.71 3.95
CA GLY A 22 12.18 14.75 3.00
C GLY A 22 12.06 15.32 1.60
N LEU A 23 12.40 14.53 0.59
CA LEU A 23 12.22 14.88 -0.81
C LEU A 23 10.84 14.38 -1.29
N THR A 24 10.03 15.29 -1.82
CA THR A 24 8.77 14.90 -2.48
C THR A 24 9.03 14.38 -3.89
N GLY A 25 8.10 13.58 -4.44
CA GLY A 25 8.19 13.15 -5.85
C GLY A 25 8.21 14.30 -6.86
N GLY A 26 7.79 15.51 -6.48
CA GLY A 26 7.90 16.73 -7.28
C GLY A 26 9.24 17.47 -7.16
N GLY A 27 10.22 16.91 -6.44
CA GLY A 27 11.56 17.49 -6.27
C GLY A 27 11.67 18.57 -5.19
N THR A 28 10.60 18.84 -4.44
CA THR A 28 10.62 19.82 -3.34
C THR A 28 11.10 19.16 -2.04
N LEU A 29 12.01 19.83 -1.33
CA LEU A 29 12.45 19.44 0.02
C LEU A 29 11.49 20.00 1.08
N LEU A 30 11.10 19.16 2.02
CA LEU A 30 10.22 19.50 3.13
C LEU A 30 10.94 19.29 4.47
N PRO A 31 10.76 20.18 5.46
CA PRO A 31 11.23 19.91 6.81
C PRO A 31 10.55 18.66 7.39
N MET A 32 11.24 17.93 8.27
CA MET A 32 10.77 16.65 8.82
C MET A 32 9.38 16.74 9.48
N SER A 33 9.05 17.88 10.11
CA SER A 33 7.71 18.12 10.67
C SER A 33 6.61 18.06 9.61
N ASP A 34 6.86 18.59 8.41
CA ASP A 34 5.93 18.54 7.28
C ASP A 34 5.87 17.16 6.65
N VAL A 35 7.00 16.46 6.57
CA VAL A 35 7.06 15.06 6.13
C VAL A 35 6.17 14.20 7.03
N ILE A 36 6.33 14.26 8.35
CA ILE A 36 5.52 13.52 9.33
C ILE A 36 4.05 13.94 9.23
N ARG A 37 3.78 15.24 9.13
CA ARG A 37 2.43 15.79 9.00
C ARG A 37 1.72 15.37 7.72
N LEU A 38 2.44 15.18 6.61
CA LEU A 38 1.86 14.71 5.35
C LEU A 38 1.74 13.19 5.31
N ALA A 39 2.76 12.48 5.81
CA ALA A 39 2.79 11.02 5.90
C ALA A 39 1.61 10.46 6.71
N ARG A 40 1.16 11.16 7.77
CA ARG A 40 -0.03 10.75 8.55
C ARG A 40 -1.32 10.66 7.71
N HIS A 41 -1.40 11.41 6.61
CA HIS A 41 -2.53 11.45 5.68
C HIS A 41 -2.28 10.60 4.43
N ALA A 42 -1.01 10.40 4.04
CA ALA A 42 -0.59 9.60 2.91
C ALA A 42 -0.66 8.08 3.19
N ARG A 43 -1.76 7.61 3.82
CA ARG A 43 -1.92 6.22 4.26
C ARG A 43 -1.70 5.19 3.14
N HIS A 44 -1.70 5.56 1.87
CA HIS A 44 -1.75 4.62 0.76
C HIS A 44 -0.50 3.76 0.59
N TYR A 45 0.71 4.34 0.70
CA TYR A 45 1.97 3.63 0.50
C TYR A 45 3.09 4.24 1.36
N LEU A 46 3.83 3.41 2.08
CA LEU A 46 5.05 3.76 2.81
C LEU A 46 6.17 2.85 2.32
N ALA A 47 7.14 3.41 1.61
CA ALA A 47 8.35 2.70 1.20
C ALA A 47 9.50 3.02 2.16
N VAL A 48 10.23 2.01 2.60
CA VAL A 48 11.41 2.12 3.47
C VAL A 48 12.64 1.70 2.67
N PHE A 49 13.68 2.54 2.69
CA PHE A 49 14.95 2.30 2.03
C PHE A 49 16.09 2.38 3.04
N ASP A 50 17.17 1.65 2.79
CA ASP A 50 18.44 1.77 3.50
C ASP A 50 19.58 1.73 2.49
N GLY A 51 20.48 2.72 2.52
CA GLY A 51 21.58 2.84 1.56
C GLY A 51 21.17 2.84 0.07
N GLY A 52 19.94 3.25 -0.25
CA GLY A 52 19.38 3.18 -1.62
C GLY A 52 18.75 1.85 -2.00
N GLN A 53 18.76 0.85 -1.11
CA GLN A 53 18.09 -0.43 -1.31
C GLN A 53 16.69 -0.41 -0.68
N ALA A 54 15.68 -0.84 -1.43
CA ALA A 54 14.31 -0.96 -0.92
C ALA A 54 14.23 -2.12 0.09
N LEU A 55 13.88 -1.81 1.34
CA LEU A 55 13.72 -2.79 2.41
C LEU A 55 12.26 -3.24 2.57
N ALA A 56 11.29 -2.33 2.39
CA ALA A 56 9.88 -2.66 2.55
C ALA A 56 8.95 -1.66 1.85
N LEU A 57 7.78 -2.12 1.42
CA LEU A 57 6.66 -1.29 0.97
C LEU A 57 5.40 -1.70 1.73
N TYR A 58 4.85 -0.78 2.51
CA TYR A 58 3.59 -0.95 3.24
C TYR A 58 2.48 -0.17 2.54
N HIS A 59 1.24 -0.67 2.61
CA HIS A 59 0.09 0.02 2.01
C HIS A 59 -1.16 -0.06 2.89
N SER A 60 -1.99 0.99 2.93
CA SER A 60 -3.25 0.95 3.71
C SER A 60 -4.42 0.32 2.97
N LYS A 61 -4.41 0.30 1.63
CA LYS A 61 -5.47 -0.32 0.82
C LYS A 61 -5.04 -1.71 0.39
N ARG A 62 -5.81 -2.70 0.85
CA ARG A 62 -5.69 -4.11 0.49
C ARG A 62 -6.51 -4.35 -0.76
N LEU A 63 -5.86 -4.50 -1.90
CA LEU A 63 -6.54 -4.84 -3.15
C LEU A 63 -5.89 -6.10 -3.71
N ALA A 64 -6.71 -7.06 -4.13
CA ALA A 64 -6.22 -8.19 -4.91
C ALA A 64 -5.49 -7.66 -6.15
N ALA A 65 -4.30 -8.18 -6.42
CA ALA A 65 -3.55 -7.80 -7.59
C ALA A 65 -4.37 -8.09 -8.87
N PRO A 66 -4.19 -7.34 -9.96
CA PRO A 66 -4.95 -7.55 -11.20
C PRO A 66 -4.93 -9.00 -11.68
N GLY A 67 -3.79 -9.68 -11.61
CA GLY A 67 -3.65 -11.09 -11.97
C GLY A 67 -4.52 -12.04 -11.12
N GLN A 68 -4.58 -11.82 -9.81
CA GLN A 68 -5.45 -12.60 -8.94
C GLN A 68 -6.92 -12.41 -9.24
N ARG A 69 -7.35 -11.19 -9.56
CA ARG A 69 -8.75 -10.92 -9.95
C ARG A 69 -9.12 -11.70 -11.22
N ILE A 70 -8.21 -11.78 -12.19
CA ILE A 70 -8.42 -12.56 -13.42
C ILE A 70 -8.60 -14.04 -13.10
N VAL A 71 -7.71 -14.61 -12.28
CA VAL A 71 -7.79 -16.02 -11.87
C VAL A 71 -9.11 -16.30 -11.14
N LEU A 72 -9.51 -15.41 -10.21
CA LEU A 72 -10.75 -15.56 -9.44
C LEU A 72 -12.01 -15.44 -10.31
N TYR A 73 -12.02 -14.58 -11.33
CA TYR A 73 -13.11 -14.55 -12.31
C TYR A 73 -13.26 -15.86 -13.07
N GLY A 74 -12.14 -16.48 -13.47
CA GLY A 74 -12.18 -17.79 -14.13
C GLY A 74 -12.64 -18.93 -13.22
N LYS A 75 -12.18 -18.90 -11.96
CA LYS A 75 -12.43 -19.94 -10.96
C LYS A 75 -13.84 -19.88 -10.36
N GLU A 76 -14.21 -18.74 -9.79
CA GLU A 76 -15.46 -18.59 -9.02
C GLU A 76 -16.66 -18.24 -9.91
N ARG A 77 -16.41 -17.66 -11.10
CA ARG A 77 -17.43 -17.27 -12.10
C ARG A 77 -18.56 -16.36 -11.57
N GLY A 78 -18.41 -15.80 -10.37
CA GLY A 78 -19.45 -15.10 -9.65
C GLY A 78 -19.14 -15.00 -8.15
N CYS A 79 -20.14 -14.62 -7.36
CA CYS A 79 -20.08 -14.75 -5.91
C CYS A 79 -19.92 -16.22 -5.51
N SER A 80 -19.03 -16.52 -4.57
CA SER A 80 -18.82 -17.88 -4.04
C SER A 80 -19.82 -18.29 -2.95
N ALA A 81 -20.73 -17.39 -2.55
CA ALA A 81 -21.79 -17.71 -1.60
C ALA A 81 -22.77 -18.72 -2.22
N PRO A 82 -23.17 -19.79 -1.50
CA PRO A 82 -24.06 -20.81 -2.04
C PRO A 82 -25.38 -20.21 -2.58
N GLY A 83 -25.69 -20.52 -3.83
CA GLY A 83 -26.93 -20.09 -4.50
C GLY A 83 -26.96 -18.62 -4.96
N CYS A 84 -25.87 -17.86 -4.78
CA CYS A 84 -25.77 -16.48 -5.26
C CYS A 84 -25.32 -16.44 -6.73
N ASP A 85 -25.98 -15.64 -7.56
CA ASP A 85 -25.70 -15.52 -9.00
C ASP A 85 -25.06 -14.18 -9.41
N VAL A 86 -24.72 -13.35 -8.41
CA VAL A 86 -24.06 -12.06 -8.60
C VAL A 86 -22.74 -12.24 -9.36
N LYS A 87 -22.58 -11.46 -10.44
CA LYS A 87 -21.39 -11.53 -11.29
C LYS A 87 -20.16 -11.02 -10.55
N GLY A 88 -19.00 -11.61 -10.83
CA GLY A 88 -17.73 -11.24 -10.18
C GLY A 88 -17.38 -9.75 -10.28
N TYR A 89 -17.86 -9.06 -11.32
CA TYR A 89 -17.72 -7.60 -11.45
C TYR A 89 -18.33 -6.81 -10.29
N PHE A 90 -19.41 -7.33 -9.70
CA PHE A 90 -20.10 -6.74 -8.54
C PHE A 90 -19.62 -7.34 -7.20
N CYS A 91 -18.55 -8.13 -7.21
CA CYS A 91 -18.00 -8.78 -6.03
C CYS A 91 -16.65 -8.16 -5.62
N VAL A 92 -16.36 -8.23 -4.32
CA VAL A 92 -15.06 -7.91 -3.73
C VAL A 92 -14.30 -9.20 -3.40
N VAL A 93 -12.97 -9.17 -3.55
CA VAL A 93 -12.12 -10.31 -3.21
C VAL A 93 -11.80 -10.28 -1.73
N HIS A 94 -12.13 -11.35 -1.01
CA HIS A 94 -11.80 -11.54 0.40
C HIS A 94 -10.85 -12.72 0.57
N HIS A 95 -9.98 -12.62 1.57
CA HIS A 95 -9.13 -13.75 1.97
C HIS A 95 -9.98 -14.77 2.74
N VAL A 96 -9.73 -16.06 2.49
CA VAL A 96 -10.35 -17.17 3.26
C VAL A 96 -9.72 -17.27 4.65
N ILE A 97 -8.40 -17.17 4.74
CA ILE A 97 -7.68 -17.03 6.01
C ILE A 97 -7.44 -15.53 6.22
N PRO A 98 -7.84 -14.96 7.37
CA PRO A 98 -7.56 -13.55 7.66
C PRO A 98 -6.09 -13.23 7.44
N TYR A 99 -5.81 -12.15 6.71
CA TYR A 99 -4.43 -11.72 6.45
C TYR A 99 -3.60 -11.56 7.74
N ALA A 100 -4.23 -11.13 8.83
CA ALA A 100 -3.56 -11.02 10.13
C ALA A 100 -2.95 -12.36 10.61
N GLN A 101 -3.45 -13.49 10.10
CA GLN A 101 -2.98 -14.84 10.38
C GLN A 101 -2.11 -15.41 9.24
N SER A 102 -2.08 -14.77 8.07
CA SER A 102 -1.26 -15.16 6.92
C SER A 102 -0.91 -13.93 6.06
N PRO A 103 0.18 -13.21 6.39
CA PRO A 103 0.53 -11.95 5.75
C PRO A 103 1.26 -12.11 4.41
N ALA A 104 1.24 -13.31 3.82
CA ALA A 104 1.90 -13.58 2.54
C ALA A 104 1.33 -12.65 1.44
N PRO A 105 2.18 -12.18 0.51
CA PRO A 105 1.72 -11.37 -0.59
C PRO A 105 0.76 -12.17 -1.46
N THR A 106 -0.36 -11.53 -1.73
CA THR A 106 -1.35 -11.91 -2.74
C THR A 106 -0.77 -11.87 -4.14
#